data_AF-A0A9E5I3V9-F1
#
_entry.id   AF-A0A9E5I3V9-F1
#
_cell.length_a   1.000
_cell.length_b   1.000
_cell.length_c   1.000
_cell.angle_alpha   90.00
_cell.angle_beta   90.00
_cell.angle_gamma   90.00
#
_symmetry.space_group_name_H-M   'P 1'
#
loop_
_entity.id
_entity.type
_entity.pdbx_description
1 polymer ?
#
loop_
_entity_poly.entity_id
_entity_poly.type
_entity_poly.pdbx_seq_one_letter_code
_entity_poly.pdbx_strand_id
1 'polypeptide(L)'
;MHFLRSLVFNFATYCGSFFSTLLALPTLIMPKAAMQWLARMLGFYIIFCVRFIINTKIIFKGLENIPKDRKFFVASAHQSICETFVFNAVLNAPIFIV
;
A
#
# COMPACT_ATOMS: atom_id res chain seq x y z
N MET A 1 3.28 27.30 0.28
CA MET A 1 3.77 26.15 1.08
C MET A 1 3.05 24.81 0.83
N HIS A 2 1.98 24.72 0.04
CA HIS A 2 1.33 23.44 -0.32
C HIS A 2 1.94 22.73 -1.54
N PHE A 3 2.40 23.50 -2.53
CA PHE A 3 2.95 22.95 -3.78
C PHE A 3 4.20 22.11 -3.56
N LEU A 4 5.22 22.64 -2.86
CA LEU A 4 6.46 21.91 -2.61
C LEU A 4 6.22 20.59 -1.86
N ARG A 5 5.35 20.60 -0.86
CA ARG A 5 4.98 19.41 -0.09
C ARG A 5 4.30 18.36 -0.97
N SER A 6 3.39 18.79 -1.85
CA SER A 6 2.75 17.91 -2.84
C SER A 6 3.76 17.37 -3.85
N LEU A 7 4.69 18.20 -4.33
CA LEU A 7 5.75 17.79 -5.25
C LEU A 7 6.66 16.73 -4.62
N VAL A 8 7.11 16.95 -3.39
CA VAL A 8 7.91 15.98 -2.63
C VAL A 8 7.15 14.68 -2.41
N PHE A 9 5.86 14.74 -2.07
CA PHE A 9 5.03 13.54 -1.90
C PHE A 9 4.88 12.75 -3.20
N ASN A 10 4.60 13.42 -4.31
CA ASN A 10 4.50 12.78 -5.62
C ASN A 10 5.83 12.14 -6.02
N PHE A 11 6.94 12.87 -5.89
CA PHE A 11 8.27 12.36 -6.18
C PHE A 11 8.59 11.12 -5.33
N ALA A 12 8.35 11.18 -4.02
CA ALA A 12 8.55 10.03 -3.13
C ALA A 12 7.69 8.83 -3.54
N THR A 13 6.40 9.05 -3.85
CA THR A 13 5.48 7.98 -4.28
C THR A 13 5.96 7.29 -5.55
N TYR A 14 6.36 8.06 -6.57
CA TYR A 14 6.86 7.50 -7.82
C TYR A 14 8.21 6.81 -7.65
N CYS A 15 9.15 7.38 -6.89
CA CYS A 15 10.42 6.73 -6.58
C CYS A 15 10.21 5.42 -5.82
N GLY A 16 9.40 5.42 -4.75
CA GLY A 16 9.08 4.21 -4.00
C GLY A 16 8.46 3.12 -4.87
N SER A 17 7.55 3.49 -5.76
CA SER A 17 6.92 2.56 -6.71
C SER A 17 7.90 2.02 -7.76
N PHE A 18 8.78 2.88 -8.30
CA PHE A 18 9.81 2.50 -9.25
C PHE A 18 10.78 1.49 -8.64
N PHE A 19 11.34 1.80 -7.46
CA PHE A 19 12.26 0.90 -6.77
C PHE A 19 11.57 -0.39 -6.32
N SER A 20 10.32 -0.33 -5.85
CA SER A 20 9.56 -1.52 -5.49
C SER A 20 9.35 -2.45 -6.68
N THR A 21 9.06 -1.89 -7.86
CA THR A 21 8.95 -2.67 -9.10
C THR A 21 10.28 -3.31 -9.48
N LEU A 22 11.39 -2.58 -9.38
CA LEU A 22 12.73 -3.11 -9.65
C LEU A 22 13.08 -4.27 -8.70
N LEU A 23 12.80 -4.10 -7.40
CA LEU A 23 12.97 -5.14 -6.38
C LEU A 23 11.99 -6.31 -6.55
N ALA A 24 10.86 -6.11 -7.21
CA ALA A 24 9.88 -7.14 -7.49
C ALA A 24 10.26 -8.01 -8.70
N LEU A 25 11.13 -7.56 -9.62
CA LEU A 25 11.52 -8.36 -10.80
C LEU A 25 12.07 -9.76 -10.44
N PRO A 26 12.97 -9.91 -9.46
CA PRO A 26 13.43 -11.25 -9.04
C PRO A 26 12.29 -12.12 -8.51
N THR A 27 11.22 -11.52 -7.98
CA THR A 27 10.11 -12.30 -7.41
C THR A 27 9.30 -13.07 -8.44
N LEU A 28 9.47 -12.79 -9.74
CA LEU A 28 8.86 -13.56 -10.84
C LEU A 28 9.23 -15.05 -10.81
N ILE A 29 10.42 -15.38 -10.30
CA ILE A 29 10.89 -16.77 -10.14
C ILE A 29 10.88 -17.25 -8.69
N MET A 30 10.42 -16.41 -7.74
CA MET A 30 10.35 -16.73 -6.32
C MET A 30 8.94 -17.18 -5.90
N PRO A 31 8.77 -17.72 -4.68
CA PRO A 31 7.43 -17.99 -4.14
C PRO A 31 6.58 -16.72 -4.06
N LYS A 32 5.27 -16.85 -4.28
CA LYS A 32 4.30 -15.74 -4.23
C LYS A 32 4.37 -14.90 -2.95
N ALA A 33 4.78 -15.51 -1.83
CA ALA A 33 4.97 -14.83 -0.55
C ALA A 33 5.98 -13.67 -0.62
N ALA A 34 7.02 -13.78 -1.46
CA ALA A 34 8.01 -12.72 -1.63
C ALA A 34 7.39 -11.45 -2.25
N MET A 35 6.59 -11.61 -3.31
CA MET A 35 5.86 -10.51 -3.94
C MET A 35 4.83 -9.90 -2.97
N GLN A 36 4.11 -10.73 -2.23
CA GLN A 36 3.14 -10.28 -1.23
C GLN A 36 3.80 -9.47 -0.10
N TRP A 37 5.00 -9.88 0.32
CA TRP A 37 5.78 -9.15 1.32
C TRP A 37 6.23 -7.78 0.80
N LEU A 38 6.74 -7.69 -0.44
CA LEU A 38 7.09 -6.42 -1.07
C LEU A 38 5.88 -5.48 -1.21
N ALA A 39 4.73 -6.01 -1.63
CA ALA A 39 3.50 -5.23 -1.72
C ALA A 39 3.08 -4.66 -0.36
N ARG A 40 3.19 -5.46 0.71
CA ARG A 40 2.95 -5.00 2.09
C ARG A 40 3.92 -3.90 2.52
N MET A 41 5.21 -4.04 2.19
CA MET A 41 6.22 -3.00 2.46
C MET A 41 5.91 -1.69 1.74
N LEU A 42 5.48 -1.77 0.48
CA LEU A 42 5.06 -0.59 -0.27
C LEU A 42 3.83 0.09 0.37
N GLY A 43 2.87 -0.69 0.89
CA GLY A 43 1.74 -0.16 1.67
C GLY A 43 2.19 0.63 2.89
N PHE A 44 3.11 0.08 3.69
CA PHE A 44 3.68 0.79 4.85
C PHE A 44 4.51 2.01 4.45
N TYR A 45 5.23 1.95 3.32
CA TYR A 45 5.95 3.08 2.77
C TYR A 45 5.02 4.25 2.44
N ILE A 46 3.88 3.99 1.80
CA ILE A 46 2.89 5.04 1.52
C ILE A 46 2.30 5.62 2.79
N ILE A 47 1.98 4.78 3.79
CA ILE A 47 1.53 5.25 5.11
C ILE A 47 2.57 6.18 5.75
N PHE A 48 3.85 5.82 5.66
CA PHE A 48 4.96 6.65 6.12
C PHE A 48 5.01 8.00 5.38
N CYS A 49 4.96 7.99 4.05
CA CYS A 49 4.96 9.21 3.24
C CYS A 49 3.78 10.14 3.58
N VAL A 50 2.57 9.59 3.72
CA VAL A 50 1.38 10.36 4.11
C VAL A 50 1.55 10.98 5.51
N ARG A 51 2.13 10.21 6.45
CA ARG A 51 2.36 10.67 7.83
C ARG A 51 3.38 11.79 7.92
N PHE A 52 4.51 11.68 7.24
CA PHE A 52 5.63 12.60 7.43
C PHE A 52 5.68 13.72 6.39
N ILE A 53 5.30 13.45 5.14
CA ILE A 53 5.33 14.45 4.08
C ILE A 53 4.03 15.25 4.06
N ILE A 54 2.86 14.60 4.08
CA ILE A 54 1.56 15.29 4.06
C ILE A 54 1.12 15.74 5.46
N ASN A 55 1.73 15.18 6.52
CA ASN A 55 1.34 15.41 7.92
C ASN A 55 -0.08 14.91 8.24
N THR A 56 -0.48 13.78 7.65
CA THR A 56 -1.82 13.18 7.86
C THR A 56 -1.70 11.80 8.49
N LYS A 57 -2.56 11.49 9.47
CA LYS A 57 -2.57 10.19 10.13
C LYS A 57 -3.61 9.27 9.46
N ILE A 58 -3.17 8.10 9.02
CA ILE A 58 -4.09 7.01 8.65
C ILE A 58 -4.47 6.27 9.93
N ILE A 59 -5.76 6.06 10.15
CA ILE A 59 -6.30 5.35 11.31
C ILE A 59 -7.09 4.15 10.81
N PHE A 60 -6.61 2.96 11.14
CA PHE A 60 -7.36 1.73 10.91
C PHE A 60 -8.28 1.47 12.10
N LYS A 61 -9.56 1.20 11.81
CA LYS A 61 -10.58 0.83 12.80
C LYS A 61 -11.24 -0.47 12.36
N GLY A 62 -11.69 -1.28 13.32
CA GLY A 62 -12.40 -2.52 13.01
C GLY A 62 -11.52 -3.61 12.41
N LEU A 63 -10.21 -3.61 12.69
CA LEU A 63 -9.28 -4.64 12.20
C LEU A 63 -9.63 -6.04 12.73
N GLU A 64 -10.26 -6.09 13.91
CA GLU A 64 -10.81 -7.28 14.54
C GLU A 64 -11.92 -7.95 13.72
N ASN A 65 -12.57 -7.21 12.82
CA ASN A 65 -13.65 -7.74 11.97
C ASN A 65 -13.11 -8.48 10.74
N ILE A 66 -11.79 -8.44 10.48
CA ILE A 66 -11.18 -9.12 9.33
C ILE A 66 -11.21 -10.64 9.57
N PRO A 67 -11.93 -11.42 8.73
CA PRO A 67 -11.96 -12.87 8.88
C PRO A 67 -10.56 -13.47 8.65
N LYS A 68 -10.14 -14.39 9.52
CA LYS A 68 -8.79 -15.01 9.49
C LYS A 68 -8.79 -16.44 8.94
N ASP A 69 -9.94 -17.08 8.97
CA ASP A 69 -10.18 -18.50 8.74
C ASP A 69 -10.94 -18.77 7.44
N ARG A 70 -11.46 -17.74 6.79
CA ARG A 70 -12.23 -17.85 5.55
C ARG A 70 -11.83 -16.78 4.53
N LYS A 71 -12.08 -17.08 3.25
CA LYS A 71 -11.98 -16.09 2.17
C LYS A 71 -13.12 -15.10 2.28
N PHE A 72 -12.88 -13.86 1.88
CA PHE A 72 -13.87 -12.79 1.90
C PHE A 72 -13.58 -11.78 0.79
N PHE A 73 -14.60 -10.98 0.45
CA PHE A 73 -14.45 -9.81 -0.39
C PHE A 73 -14.42 -8.56 0.47
N VAL A 74 -13.52 -7.64 0.12
CA VAL A 74 -13.54 -6.28 0.68
C VAL A 74 -14.18 -5.37 -0.36
N ALA A 75 -15.40 -4.93 -0.08
CA ALA A 75 -16.05 -3.89 -0.86
C ALA A 75 -15.65 -2.53 -0.28
N SER A 76 -14.95 -1.72 -1.07
CA SER A 76 -14.54 -0.37 -0.68
C SER A 76 -14.93 0.62 -1.77
N ALA A 77 -15.41 1.80 -1.37
CA ALA A 77 -15.39 2.94 -2.28
C ALA A 77 -13.94 3.23 -2.68
N HIS A 78 -13.72 3.61 -3.93
CA HIS A 78 -12.39 3.90 -4.45
C HIS A 78 -12.29 5.40 -4.74
N GLN A 79 -11.59 6.14 -3.87
CA GLN A 79 -11.46 7.59 -4.01
C GLN A 79 -10.10 7.99 -4.62
N SER A 80 -9.06 7.17 -4.44
CA SER A 80 -7.73 7.47 -4.94
C SER A 80 -6.88 6.21 -5.10
N ILE A 81 -5.66 6.37 -5.60
CA ILE A 81 -4.69 5.26 -5.66
C ILE A 81 -4.14 4.87 -4.26
N CYS A 82 -4.39 5.67 -3.22
CA CYS A 82 -3.92 5.42 -1.87
C CYS A 82 -4.43 4.08 -1.35
N GLU A 83 -5.70 3.77 -1.58
CA GLU A 83 -6.38 2.55 -1.17
C GLU A 83 -5.70 1.29 -1.74
N THR A 84 -5.23 1.36 -2.99
CA THR A 84 -4.48 0.29 -3.65
C THR A 84 -3.19 -0.06 -2.92
N PHE A 85 -2.52 0.92 -2.29
CA PHE A 85 -1.31 0.66 -1.51
C PHE A 85 -1.62 0.29 -0.06
N VAL A 86 -2.46 1.09 0.61
CA VAL A 86 -2.69 1.01 2.05
C VAL A 86 -3.36 -0.30 2.46
N PHE A 87 -4.25 -0.86 1.62
CA PHE A 87 -4.85 -2.17 1.92
C PHE A 87 -3.83 -3.31 1.97
N ASN A 88 -2.72 -3.25 1.23
CA ASN A 88 -1.66 -4.25 1.35
C ASN A 88 -0.98 -4.25 2.72
N ALA A 89 -1.06 -3.14 3.48
CA ALA A 89 -0.49 -3.05 4.82
C ALA A 89 -1.31 -3.81 5.87
N VAL A 90 -2.63 -3.93 5.67
CA VAL A 90 -3.56 -4.50 6.66
C VAL A 90 -4.20 -5.82 6.25
N LEU A 91 -4.45 -6.02 4.95
CA LEU A 91 -5.01 -7.27 4.44
C LEU A 91 -3.91 -8.29 4.16
N ASN A 92 -4.23 -9.56 4.34
CA ASN A 92 -3.30 -10.63 4.03
C ASN A 92 -3.38 -11.00 2.54
N ALA A 93 -2.39 -10.55 1.77
CA ALA A 93 -2.29 -10.82 0.34
C ALA A 93 -3.58 -10.53 -0.46
N PRO A 94 -4.12 -9.29 -0.39
CA PRO A 94 -5.34 -8.95 -1.11
C PRO A 94 -5.13 -9.03 -2.63
N ILE A 95 -6.18 -9.45 -3.33
CA ILE A 95 -6.26 -9.36 -4.79
C ILE A 95 -7.23 -8.22 -5.09
N PHE A 96 -6.77 -7.22 -5.83
CA PHE A 96 -7.57 -6.07 -6.22
C PHE A 96 -8.34 -6.40 -7.50
N ILE A 97 -9.64 -6.16 -7.47
CA ILE A 97 -10.53 -6.20 -8.62
C ILE A 97 -11.08 -4.77 -8.72
N VAL A 98 -10.69 -4.05 -9.77
CA VAL A 98 -11.01 -2.64 -9.98
C VAL A 98 -11.94 -2.52 -11.19
#